data_AF-A0A6G2BFZ9-F1
#
_entry.id   AF-A0A6G2BFZ9-F1
#
_cell.length_a   1.000
_cell.length_b   1.000
_cell.length_c   1.000
_cell.angle_alpha   90.00
_cell.angle_beta   90.00
_cell.angle_gamma   90.00
#
_symmetry.space_group_name_H-M   'P 1'
#
loop_
_entity.id
_entity.type
_entity.pdbx_description
1 polymer ?
#
loop_
_entity_poly.entity_id
_entity_poly.type
_entity_poly.pdbx_seq_one_letter_code
_entity_poly.pdbx_strand_id
1 'polypeptide(L)'
;MRGATDPAPLVRVERGRADAAELAALTAVLLARAAARARPDAAPRHRRATAGWRRPERIPGHPDPRGWRTGAPAVRTDTEDSTG
;
A
#
# COMPACT_ATOMS: atom_id res chain seq x y z
N MET A 1 38.03 15.44 3.75
CA MET A 1 37.42 15.58 2.41
C MET A 1 36.56 14.37 2.10
N ARG A 2 35.24 14.54 2.04
CA ARG A 2 34.35 13.80 1.13
C ARG A 2 33.29 14.80 0.68
N GLY A 3 33.51 15.38 -0.50
CA GLY A 3 32.49 16.14 -1.20
C GLY A 3 31.69 15.17 -2.07
N ALA A 4 30.38 15.18 -1.90
CA ALA A 4 29.37 14.85 -2.91
C ALA A 4 28.00 15.17 -2.30
N THR A 5 27.63 16.45 -2.35
CA THR A 5 26.26 16.92 -2.06
C THR A 5 25.46 16.81 -3.36
N ASP A 6 25.22 15.59 -3.83
CA ASP A 6 24.18 15.37 -4.83
C ASP A 6 23.03 14.67 -4.09
N PRO A 7 21.86 15.32 -3.93
CA PRO A 7 20.75 14.66 -3.26
C PRO A 7 20.40 13.40 -4.04
N ALA A 8 20.56 12.25 -3.39
CA ALA A 8 20.11 10.98 -3.94
C ALA A 8 18.65 11.14 -4.41
N PRO A 9 18.26 10.52 -5.55
CA PRO A 9 16.94 10.70 -6.12
C PRO A 9 15.87 10.28 -5.11
N LEU A 10 14.84 11.12 -4.94
CA LEU A 10 13.74 10.89 -4.00
C LEU A 10 13.00 9.58 -4.25
N VAL A 11 12.93 9.14 -5.52
CA VAL A 11 12.30 7.90 -5.96
C VAL A 11 13.18 7.25 -7.02
N ARG A 12 13.39 5.94 -6.92
CA ARG A 12 14.07 5.11 -7.93
C ARG A 12 13.13 4.04 -8.45
N VAL A 13 13.07 3.89 -9.77
CA VAL A 13 12.34 2.82 -10.44
C VAL A 13 13.28 1.64 -10.64
N GLU A 14 13.05 0.54 -9.93
CA GLU A 14 13.88 -0.67 -10.04
C GLU A 14 13.58 -1.48 -11.31
N ARG A 15 12.32 -1.47 -11.76
CA ARG A 15 11.85 -2.19 -12.95
C ARG A 15 10.75 -1.42 -13.67
N GLY A 16 10.74 -1.48 -15.00
CA GLY A 16 9.77 -0.78 -15.85
C GLY A 16 10.13 0.69 -16.07
N ARG A 17 9.19 1.45 -16.63
CA ARG A 17 9.26 2.91 -16.76
C ARG A 17 7.98 3.50 -16.17
N ALA A 18 8.12 4.56 -15.39
CA ALA A 18 6.98 5.33 -14.92
C ALA A 18 6.76 6.49 -15.89
N ASP A 19 5.51 6.70 -16.31
CA ASP A 19 5.15 7.87 -17.08
C ASP A 19 5.00 9.12 -16.19
N ALA A 20 4.79 10.27 -16.82
CA ALA A 20 4.66 11.54 -16.09
C ALA A 20 3.42 11.56 -15.17
N ALA A 21 2.32 10.91 -15.56
CA ALA A 21 1.09 10.88 -14.77
C ALA A 21 1.26 10.00 -13.52
N GLU A 22 1.92 8.86 -13.63
CA GLU A 22 2.26 7.98 -12.52
C GLU A 22 3.20 8.65 -11.52
N LEU A 23 4.23 9.37 -12.01
CA LEU A 23 5.13 10.14 -11.15
C LEU A 23 4.42 11.30 -10.45
N ALA A 24 3.50 11.98 -11.14
CA ALA A 24 2.68 13.03 -10.56
C ALA A 24 1.75 12.48 -9.47
N ALA A 25 1.09 11.35 -9.71
CA ALA A 25 0.24 10.68 -8.73
C ALA A 25 1.02 10.26 -7.48
N LEU A 26 2.21 9.66 -7.65
CA LEU A 26 3.06 9.29 -6.53
C LEU A 26 3.47 10.51 -5.70
N THR A 27 3.91 11.58 -6.37
CA THR A 27 4.27 12.85 -5.73
C THR A 27 3.11 13.43 -4.94
N ALA A 28 1.91 13.46 -5.52
CA ALA A 28 0.70 13.97 -4.88
C ALA A 28 0.38 13.20 -3.59
N VAL A 29 0.49 11.87 -3.61
CA VAL A 29 0.29 11.04 -2.41
C VAL A 29 1.34 11.33 -1.34
N LEU A 30 2.62 11.46 -1.72
CA LEU A 30 3.70 11.77 -0.78
C LEU A 30 3.49 13.14 -0.12
N LEU A 31 3.12 14.16 -0.90
CA LEU A 31 2.79 15.49 -0.39
C LEU A 31 1.58 15.47 0.54
N ALA A 32 0.50 14.77 0.17
CA ALA A 32 -0.68 14.64 1.02
C ALA A 32 -0.35 13.99 2.38
N ARG A 33 0.50 12.96 2.39
CA ARG A 33 0.97 12.32 3.63
C ARG A 33 1.87 13.23 4.45
N ALA A 34 2.76 13.98 3.80
CA ALA A 34 3.60 14.96 4.49
C ALA A 34 2.74 16.06 5.15
N ALA A 35 1.77 16.61 4.43
CA ALA A 35 0.83 17.60 4.95
C ALA A 35 -0.06 17.05 6.09
N ALA A 36 -0.47 15.78 6.02
CA ALA A 36 -1.19 15.13 7.11
C ALA A 36 -0.34 15.00 8.39
N ARG A 37 0.98 14.79 8.25
CA ARG A 37 1.91 14.69 9.39
C ARG A 37 2.36 16.05 9.94
N ALA A 38 2.34 17.08 9.11
CA ALA A 38 2.78 18.43 9.48
C ALA A 38 1.72 19.22 10.28
N ARG A 39 0.46 18.78 10.29
CA ARG A 39 -0.60 19.44 11.05
C ARG A 39 -0.40 19.24 12.56
N PRO A 40 -0.16 20.31 13.33
CA PRO A 40 -0.14 20.23 14.78
C PRO A 40 -1.59 20.06 15.24
N ASP A 41 -1.80 19.00 16.03
CA ASP A 41 -3.04 18.64 16.69
C ASP A 41 -4.14 17.97 15.84
N ALA A 42 -3.98 16.66 15.71
CA ALA A 42 -4.95 15.77 16.32
C ALA A 42 -4.11 14.57 16.72
N ALA A 43 -3.65 14.47 17.97
CA ALA A 43 -2.94 13.27 18.40
C ALA A 43 -3.81 12.05 18.09
N PRO A 44 -3.53 11.21 17.06
CA PRO A 44 -3.97 9.85 17.20
C PRO A 44 -3.04 9.34 18.29
N ARG A 45 -3.57 8.82 19.40
CA ARG A 45 -2.79 7.86 20.19
C ARG A 45 -2.18 6.94 19.14
N HIS A 46 -0.86 7.01 18.93
CA HIS A 46 -0.16 6.10 18.06
C HIS A 46 -0.32 4.75 18.76
N ARG A 47 -1.49 4.11 18.60
CA ARG A 47 -1.56 2.67 18.53
C ARG A 47 -0.57 2.42 17.42
N ARG A 48 0.65 2.04 17.84
CA ARG A 48 1.63 1.45 16.95
C ARG A 48 0.79 0.57 16.04
N ALA A 49 0.75 0.91 14.76
CA ALA A 49 0.08 0.06 13.80
C ALA A 49 0.91 -1.21 13.84
N THR A 50 0.56 -2.11 14.76
CA THR A 50 1.21 -3.38 14.93
C THR A 50 0.90 -4.04 13.63
N ALA A 51 1.90 -4.07 12.75
CA ALA A 51 1.73 -4.61 11.44
C ALA A 51 1.21 -6.03 11.66
N GLY A 52 0.00 -6.27 11.15
CA GLY A 52 -0.78 -7.47 11.42
C GLY A 52 -0.22 -8.67 10.66
N TRP A 53 1.11 -8.81 10.63
CA TRP A 53 1.83 -9.90 10.01
C TRP A 53 1.25 -11.19 10.55
N ARG A 54 0.35 -11.76 9.76
CA ARG A 54 -0.17 -13.10 9.97
C ARG A 54 1.01 -14.02 9.66
N ARG A 55 1.24 -14.97 10.55
CA ARG A 55 2.25 -16.02 10.37
C ARG A 55 2.02 -16.71 9.01
N PRO A 56 2.96 -16.64 8.05
CA PRO A 56 2.77 -17.20 6.70
C PRO A 56 2.38 -18.68 6.71
N GLU A 57 2.88 -19.44 7.67
CA GLU A 57 2.55 -20.86 7.90
C GLU A 57 1.09 -21.10 8.33
N ARG A 58 0.36 -20.05 8.73
CA ARG A 58 -1.06 -20.09 9.14
C ARG A 58 -2.01 -19.52 8.09
N ILE A 59 -1.51 -19.17 6.89
CA ILE A 59 -2.33 -18.64 5.80
C ILE A 59 -2.25 -19.66 4.64
N PRO A 60 -3.38 -20.02 4.00
CA PRO A 60 -3.36 -20.73 2.73
C PRO A 60 -2.44 -20.02 1.73
N GLY A 61 -1.68 -20.80 0.95
CA GLY A 61 -0.74 -20.27 -0.04
C GLY A 61 -1.40 -19.26 -0.98
N HIS A 62 -0.57 -18.37 -1.54
CA HIS A 62 -1.05 -17.33 -2.42
C HIS A 62 -1.72 -17.94 -3.68
N PRO A 63 -2.95 -17.52 -4.04
CA PRO A 63 -3.75 -18.21 -5.05
C PRO A 63 -3.28 -17.99 -6.50
N ASP A 64 -2.47 -16.96 -6.77
CA ASP A 64 -2.00 -16.65 -8.12
C ASP A 64 -0.50 -16.29 -8.16
N PRO A 65 0.37 -17.06 -8.85
CA PRO A 65 1.80 -16.75 -8.96
C PRO A 65 2.15 -15.34 -9.46
N ARG A 66 1.21 -14.62 -10.09
CA ARG A 66 1.39 -13.26 -10.61
C ARG A 66 0.59 -12.20 -9.85
N GLY A 67 -0.17 -12.59 -8.83
CA GLY A 67 -0.94 -11.70 -7.99
C GLY A 67 -0.16 -11.29 -6.73
N TRP A 68 -0.40 -10.07 -6.24
CA TRP A 68 0.03 -9.65 -4.90
C TRP A 68 -1.15 -9.24 -4.02
N ARG A 69 -2.38 -9.27 -4.58
CA ARG A 69 -3.61 -9.10 -3.81
C ARG A 69 -4.09 -10.45 -3.34
N THR A 70 -4.31 -10.55 -2.04
CA THR A 70 -5.12 -11.61 -1.44
C THR A 70 -6.59 -11.30 -1.77
N GLY A 71 -7.26 -12.21 -2.48
CA GLY A 71 -8.64 -12.01 -2.93
C GLY A 71 -9.59 -11.69 -1.76
N ALA A 72 -10.52 -10.76 -2.00
CA ALA A 72 -11.62 -10.46 -1.07
C ALA A 72 -12.45 -11.73 -0.82
N PRO A 73 -13.08 -11.90 0.36
CA PRO A 73 -13.97 -13.03 0.59
C PRO A 73 -15.07 -12.99 -0.46
N ALA A 74 -15.19 -14.07 -1.25
CA ALA A 74 -16.32 -14.26 -2.15
C ALA A 74 -17.59 -14.14 -1.30
N VAL A 75 -18.40 -13.12 -1.57
CA VAL A 75 -19.72 -13.03 -0.97
C VAL A 75 -20.45 -14.28 -1.45
N ARG A 76 -20.85 -15.13 -0.51
CA ARG A 76 -21.70 -16.28 -0.79
C ARG A 76 -23.03 -15.70 -1.23
N THR A 77 -23.30 -15.69 -2.53
CA THR A 77 -24.67 -15.57 -3.02
C THR A 77 -25.31 -16.93 -2.75
N ASP A 78 -25.90 -17.08 -1.57
CA ASP A 78 -26.83 -18.17 -1.36
C ASP A 78 -27.97 -17.97 -2.36
N THR A 79 -28.08 -18.97 -3.23
CA THR A 79 -29.22 -19.24 -4.08
C THR A 79 -30.45 -19.39 -3.19
N GLU A 80 -31.26 -18.33 -3.06
CA GLU A 80 -32.64 -18.50 -2.61
C GLU A 80 -33.49 -18.92 -3.80
N ASP A 81 -33.54 -20.23 -3.94
CA ASP A 81 -34.63 -21.02 -4.50
C ASP A 81 -35.94 -20.60 -3.79
N SER A 82 -36.67 -19.63 -4.36
CA SER A 82 -38.03 -19.32 -3.92
C SER A 82 -39.01 -20.08 -4.79
N THR A 83 -39.51 -21.17 -4.21
CA THR A 83 -40.73 -21.88 -4.58
C THR A 83 -41.87 -20.90 -4.91
N GLY A 84 -42.46 -21.08 -6.09
CA GLY A 84 -43.82 -20.69 -6.44
C GLY A 84 -44.55 -21.90 -7.00
#